data_AF-A0A1Y2N4Z2-F1
#
_entry.id   AF-A0A1Y2N4Z2-F1
#
_cell.length_a   1.000
_cell.length_b   1.000
_cell.length_c   1.000
_cell.angle_alpha   90.00
_cell.angle_beta   90.00
_cell.angle_gamma   90.00
#
_symmetry.space_group_name_H-M   'P 1'
#
loop_
_entity.id
_entity.type
_entity.pdbx_description
1 polymer ?
#
loop_
_entity_poly.entity_id
_entity_poly.type
_entity_poly.pdbx_seq_one_letter_code
_entity_poly.pdbx_strand_id
1 'polypeptide(L)'
;MLTTRTWRRITIWLHVLTSVGWMALAASLAVLLALAAADPVARAPALVAAHHLDGVLLAPLATGSALTGIVLGAATPYGVFHHWWTTVKFASTLTLLYLGIVVLSASLDAAHDDPAAVPPAGLLTATLLMVTAIGFQAWVSIDKPWGRTPWSAGRPKPVTGPRWMFVVGCTAVVTDLVVGLVIGNPAPVLSVLALVAVLTGRMWTGRMGNGRRAPVGRA
;
A
#
# COMPACT_ATOMS: atom_id res chain seq x y z
N MET A 1 13.19 12.68 22.86
CA MET A 1 13.18 11.94 21.57
C MET A 1 12.13 10.82 21.64
N LEU A 2 11.31 10.64 20.59
CA LEU A 2 10.25 9.61 20.59
C LEU A 2 10.83 8.19 20.61
N THR A 3 10.15 7.25 21.29
CA THR A 3 10.57 5.85 21.40
C THR A 3 10.20 5.04 20.14
N THR A 4 10.85 3.89 19.94
CA THR A 4 10.48 2.93 18.86
C THR A 4 9.01 2.49 18.96
N ARG A 5 8.48 2.33 20.19
CA ARG A 5 7.08 1.97 20.42
C ARG A 5 6.14 3.06 19.91
N THR A 6 6.48 4.33 20.13
CA THR A 6 5.68 5.46 19.66
C THR A 6 5.69 5.53 18.14
N TRP A 7 6.87 5.43 17.51
CA TRP A 7 6.98 5.43 16.05
C TRP A 7 6.21 4.28 15.39
N ARG A 8 6.30 3.06 15.94
CA ARG A 8 5.50 1.93 15.47
C ARG A 8 4.00 2.23 15.53
N ARG A 9 3.51 2.84 16.61
CA ARG A 9 2.09 3.23 16.73
C ARG A 9 1.69 4.27 15.68
N ILE A 10 2.55 5.25 15.44
CA ILE A 10 2.34 6.26 14.38
C ILE A 10 2.29 5.58 13.01
N THR A 11 3.17 4.62 12.72
CA THR A 11 3.14 3.90 11.44
C THR A 11 1.88 3.05 11.29
N ILE A 12 1.39 2.42 12.36
CA ILE A 12 0.12 1.66 12.35
C ILE A 12 -1.06 2.59 12.08
N TRP A 13 -1.12 3.73 12.78
CA TRP A 13 -2.14 4.74 12.56
C TRP A 13 -2.09 5.30 11.13
N LEU A 14 -0.87 5.64 10.69
CA LEU A 14 -0.38 5.84 9.33
C LEU A 14 -1.12 4.97 8.31
N HIS A 15 -0.80 3.69 8.43
CA HIS A 15 -1.28 2.63 7.57
C HIS A 15 -2.80 2.60 7.53
N VAL A 16 -3.45 2.52 8.70
CA VAL A 16 -4.92 2.44 8.78
C VAL A 16 -5.58 3.65 8.14
N LEU A 17 -5.11 4.87 8.40
CA LEU A 17 -5.67 6.09 7.82
C LEU A 17 -5.57 6.07 6.29
N THR A 18 -4.39 5.73 5.76
CA THR A 18 -4.18 5.65 4.31
C THR A 18 -4.97 4.53 3.65
N SER A 19 -5.11 3.36 4.29
CA SER A 19 -5.87 2.23 3.74
C SER A 19 -7.38 2.51 3.72
N VAL A 20 -7.92 3.10 4.81
CA VAL A 20 -9.35 3.46 4.89
C VAL A 20 -9.67 4.58 3.90
N GLY A 21 -8.79 5.59 3.82
CA GLY A 21 -8.95 6.68 2.84
C GLY A 21 -8.91 6.17 1.40
N TRP A 22 -7.99 5.24 1.08
CA TRP A 22 -7.95 4.59 -0.23
C TRP A 22 -9.25 3.84 -0.56
N MET A 23 -9.79 3.07 0.39
CA MET A 23 -11.07 2.38 0.22
C MET A 23 -12.24 3.35 0.00
N ALA A 24 -12.30 4.44 0.75
CA ALA A 24 -13.37 5.44 0.64
C ALA A 24 -13.32 6.17 -0.72
N LEU A 25 -12.12 6.47 -1.23
CA LEU A 25 -11.95 7.07 -2.55
C LEU A 25 -12.30 6.09 -3.67
N ALA A 26 -11.91 4.82 -3.54
CA ALA A 26 -12.33 3.77 -4.46
C ALA A 26 -13.86 3.64 -4.55
N ALA A 27 -14.56 3.74 -3.41
CA ALA A 27 -16.02 3.74 -3.38
C ALA A 27 -16.61 5.02 -4.01
N SER A 28 -15.98 6.18 -3.78
CA SER A 28 -16.39 7.44 -4.40
C SER A 28 -16.23 7.39 -5.93
N LEU A 29 -15.14 6.78 -6.41
CA LEU A 29 -14.89 6.58 -7.83
C LEU A 29 -15.92 5.61 -8.45
N ALA A 30 -16.30 4.55 -7.73
CA ALA A 30 -17.40 3.67 -8.15
C ALA A 30 -18.74 4.43 -8.31
N VAL A 31 -19.06 5.36 -7.41
CA VAL A 31 -20.27 6.20 -7.54
C VAL A 31 -20.22 7.07 -8.80
N LEU A 32 -19.08 7.71 -9.08
CA LEU A 32 -18.92 8.52 -10.30
C LEU A 32 -19.05 7.68 -11.57
N LEU A 33 -18.46 6.48 -11.58
CA LEU A 33 -18.55 5.57 -12.73
C LEU A 33 -19.96 5.01 -12.93
N ALA A 34 -20.69 4.76 -11.83
CA ALA A 34 -22.10 4.37 -11.90
C ALA A 34 -22.96 5.49 -12.51
N LEU A 35 -22.72 6.74 -12.10
CA LEU A 35 -23.38 7.90 -12.70
C LEU A 35 -23.05 8.01 -14.21
N ALA A 36 -21.78 7.82 -14.57
CA ALA A 36 -21.34 7.85 -15.97
C ALA A 36 -21.95 6.73 -16.84
N ALA A 37 -22.22 5.57 -16.23
CA ALA A 37 -22.89 4.46 -16.89
C ALA A 37 -24.40 4.74 -17.09
N ALA A 38 -25.05 5.32 -16.08
CA ALA A 38 -26.50 5.48 -16.04
C ALA A 38 -27.01 6.68 -16.85
N ASP A 39 -26.26 7.79 -16.90
CA ASP A 39 -26.70 9.03 -17.54
C ASP A 39 -25.68 9.48 -18.61
N PRO A 40 -26.05 9.46 -19.91
CA PRO A 40 -25.20 9.97 -20.99
C PRO A 40 -24.82 11.44 -20.84
N VAL A 41 -25.68 12.29 -20.25
CA VAL A 41 -25.41 13.72 -20.06
C VAL A 41 -24.37 13.93 -18.96
N ALA A 42 -24.46 13.15 -17.87
CA ALA A 42 -23.51 13.22 -16.76
C ALA A 42 -22.20 12.46 -17.01
N ARG A 43 -22.09 11.68 -18.09
CA ARG A 43 -20.92 10.81 -18.38
C ARG A 43 -19.60 11.56 -18.42
N ALA A 44 -19.47 12.54 -19.29
CA ALA A 44 -18.23 13.30 -19.44
C ALA A 44 -17.80 13.99 -18.13
N PRO A 45 -18.64 14.78 -17.43
CA PRO A 45 -18.22 15.42 -16.17
C PRO A 45 -17.90 14.41 -15.06
N ALA A 46 -18.60 13.27 -14.99
CA ALA A 46 -18.31 12.23 -14.03
C ALA A 46 -16.95 11.56 -14.28
N LEU A 47 -16.58 11.31 -15.55
CA LEU A 47 -15.27 10.76 -15.92
C LEU A 47 -14.13 11.74 -15.63
N VAL A 48 -14.32 13.04 -15.90
CA VAL A 48 -13.35 14.10 -15.54
C VAL A 48 -13.11 14.12 -14.02
N ALA A 49 -14.19 14.09 -13.23
CA ALA A 49 -14.09 14.06 -11.77
C ALA A 49 -13.40 12.77 -11.27
N ALA A 50 -13.71 11.62 -11.88
CA ALA A 50 -13.10 10.34 -11.53
C ALA A 50 -11.59 10.32 -11.81
N HIS A 51 -11.17 10.77 -12.99
CA HIS A 51 -9.76 10.87 -13.37
C HIS A 51 -8.99 11.81 -12.41
N HIS A 52 -9.56 12.98 -12.08
CA HIS A 52 -8.93 13.91 -11.14
C HIS A 52 -8.81 13.33 -9.72
N LEU A 53 -9.86 12.65 -9.24
CA LEU A 53 -9.86 12.00 -7.93
C LEU A 53 -8.81 10.88 -7.85
N ASP A 54 -8.67 10.10 -8.92
CA ASP A 54 -7.70 9.02 -9.03
C ASP A 54 -6.26 9.54 -8.88
N GLY A 55 -5.90 10.53 -9.69
CA GLY A 55 -4.55 11.11 -9.71
C GLY A 55 -4.17 11.87 -8.43
N VAL A 56 -5.08 12.68 -7.89
CA VAL A 56 -4.74 13.61 -6.80
C VAL A 56 -4.76 12.95 -5.42
N LEU A 57 -5.70 12.02 -5.17
CA LEU A 57 -5.90 11.46 -3.84
C LEU A 57 -5.80 9.95 -3.79
N LEU A 58 -6.38 9.24 -4.76
CA LEU A 58 -6.44 7.78 -4.71
C LEU A 58 -5.04 7.17 -4.82
N ALA A 59 -4.26 7.57 -5.82
CA ALA A 59 -2.90 7.08 -6.03
C ALA A 59 -1.94 7.39 -4.87
N PRO A 60 -1.90 8.61 -4.28
CA PRO A 60 -1.08 8.88 -3.10
C PRO A 60 -1.47 8.06 -1.87
N LEU A 61 -2.76 7.90 -1.58
CA LEU A 61 -3.20 7.09 -0.44
C LEU A 61 -2.92 5.60 -0.63
N ALA A 62 -3.07 5.08 -1.86
CA ALA A 62 -2.70 3.70 -2.20
C ALA A 62 -1.20 3.47 -1.96
N THR A 63 -0.37 4.40 -2.43
CA THR A 63 1.09 4.37 -2.24
C THR A 63 1.47 4.44 -0.76
N GLY A 64 0.87 5.35 -0.01
CA GLY A 64 1.09 5.49 1.44
C GLY A 64 0.72 4.22 2.22
N SER A 65 -0.43 3.61 1.88
CA SER A 65 -0.88 2.34 2.45
C SER A 65 0.10 1.20 2.16
N ALA A 66 0.57 1.09 0.91
CA ALA A 66 1.53 0.07 0.50
C ALA A 66 2.87 0.22 1.24
N LEU A 67 3.44 1.43 1.28
CA LEU A 67 4.71 1.69 1.95
C LEU A 67 4.66 1.42 3.46
N THR A 68 3.66 1.98 4.14
CA THR A 68 3.48 1.75 5.58
C THR A 68 3.27 0.26 5.86
N GLY A 69 2.53 -0.45 5.01
CA GLY A 69 2.36 -1.90 5.08
C GLY A 69 3.68 -2.66 4.95
N ILE A 70 4.55 -2.26 4.02
CA ILE A 70 5.87 -2.87 3.85
C ILE A 70 6.78 -2.56 5.04
N VAL A 71 6.82 -1.32 5.50
CA VAL A 71 7.59 -0.91 6.68
C VAL A 71 7.14 -1.72 7.90
N LEU A 72 5.83 -1.90 8.10
CA LEU A 72 5.31 -2.73 9.18
C LEU A 72 5.69 -4.20 8.97
N GLY A 73 5.54 -4.77 7.78
CA GLY A 73 5.94 -6.15 7.49
C GLY A 73 7.44 -6.40 7.63
N ALA A 74 8.27 -5.39 7.40
CA ALA A 74 9.73 -5.45 7.51
C ALA A 74 10.21 -5.19 8.95
N ALA A 75 9.64 -4.21 9.64
CA ALA A 75 10.12 -3.77 10.95
C ALA A 75 9.39 -4.42 12.13
N THR A 76 8.31 -5.17 11.91
CA THR A 76 7.57 -5.84 13.01
C THR A 76 7.82 -7.35 13.06
N PRO A 77 7.64 -7.98 14.23
CA PRO A 77 7.80 -9.42 14.42
C PRO A 77 6.80 -10.29 13.63
N TYR A 78 5.80 -9.68 13.00
CA TYR A 78 4.85 -10.43 12.18
C TYR A 78 5.48 -10.93 10.89
N GLY A 79 6.42 -10.19 10.30
CA GLY A 79 7.07 -10.54 9.03
C GLY A 79 6.10 -10.65 7.84
N VAL A 80 6.41 -10.03 6.70
CA VAL A 80 5.60 -10.19 5.46
C VAL A 80 5.34 -11.66 5.13
N PHE A 81 6.31 -12.51 5.43
CA PHE A 81 6.42 -13.88 4.95
C PHE A 81 6.34 -14.95 6.04
N HIS A 82 6.13 -14.54 7.29
CA HIS A 82 6.11 -15.47 8.42
C HIS A 82 4.71 -16.02 8.68
N HIS A 83 3.67 -15.29 8.28
CA HIS A 83 2.28 -15.70 8.43
C HIS A 83 1.56 -15.59 7.09
N TRP A 84 0.67 -16.53 6.80
CA TRP A 84 -0.08 -16.52 5.55
C TRP A 84 -0.95 -15.26 5.42
N TRP A 85 -1.56 -14.81 6.52
CA TRP A 85 -2.40 -13.61 6.51
C TRP A 85 -1.62 -12.33 6.16
N THR A 86 -0.33 -12.21 6.53
CA THR A 86 0.51 -11.08 6.13
C THR A 86 0.93 -11.20 4.66
N THR A 87 1.25 -12.42 4.21
CA THR A 87 1.65 -12.67 2.82
C THR A 87 0.51 -12.41 1.85
N VAL A 88 -0.70 -12.91 2.15
CA VAL A 88 -1.90 -12.71 1.32
C VAL A 88 -2.26 -11.22 1.22
N LYS A 89 -2.18 -10.47 2.32
CA LYS A 89 -2.38 -9.01 2.27
C LYS A 89 -1.34 -8.29 1.44
N PHE A 90 -0.09 -8.68 1.61
CA PHE A 90 0.99 -8.04 0.87
C PHE A 90 0.85 -8.31 -0.64
N ALA A 91 0.61 -9.56 -1.02
CA ALA A 91 0.37 -9.94 -2.41
C ALA A 91 -0.84 -9.23 -2.99
N SER A 92 -1.98 -9.25 -2.30
CA SER A 92 -3.19 -8.55 -2.76
C SER A 92 -3.00 -7.03 -2.86
N THR A 93 -2.29 -6.40 -1.93
CA THR A 93 -1.97 -4.96 -2.01
C THR A 93 -1.13 -4.66 -3.25
N LEU A 94 -0.10 -5.47 -3.53
CA LEU A 94 0.75 -5.27 -4.70
C LEU A 94 -0.03 -5.47 -6.00
N THR A 95 -0.90 -6.48 -6.05
CA THR A 95 -1.79 -6.70 -7.20
C THR A 95 -2.75 -5.53 -7.41
N LEU A 96 -3.41 -5.05 -6.35
CA LEU A 96 -4.32 -3.90 -6.45
C LEU A 96 -3.57 -2.62 -6.84
N LEU A 97 -2.35 -2.41 -6.36
CA LEU A 97 -1.55 -1.25 -6.74
C LEU A 97 -1.18 -1.30 -8.23
N TYR A 98 -0.78 -2.47 -8.73
CA TYR A 98 -0.50 -2.67 -10.15
C TYR A 98 -1.76 -2.44 -11.00
N LEU A 99 -2.88 -3.07 -10.62
CA LEU A 99 -4.14 -2.91 -11.34
C LEU A 99 -4.65 -1.46 -11.28
N GLY A 100 -4.51 -0.78 -10.16
CA GLY A 100 -4.90 0.62 -10.01
C GLY A 100 -4.05 1.54 -10.90
N ILE A 101 -2.74 1.55 -10.70
CA ILE A 101 -1.85 2.51 -11.36
C ILE A 101 -1.70 2.22 -12.85
N VAL A 102 -1.58 0.94 -13.25
CA VAL A 102 -1.26 0.60 -14.65
C VAL A 102 -2.52 0.41 -15.48
N VAL A 103 -3.54 -0.26 -14.91
CA VAL A 103 -4.72 -0.65 -15.70
C VAL A 103 -5.84 0.38 -15.53
N LEU A 104 -6.21 0.71 -14.29
CA LEU A 104 -7.33 1.61 -14.02
C LEU A 104 -7.00 3.03 -14.46
N SER A 105 -5.84 3.59 -14.09
CA SER A 105 -5.46 4.96 -14.51
C SER A 105 -5.37 5.08 -16.03
N ALA A 106 -4.71 4.14 -16.73
CA ALA A 106 -4.68 4.16 -18.20
C ALA A 106 -6.08 4.06 -18.85
N SER A 107 -6.99 3.31 -18.23
CA SER A 107 -8.36 3.21 -18.70
C SER A 107 -9.18 4.48 -18.41
N LEU A 108 -8.90 5.17 -17.29
CA LEU A 108 -9.50 6.46 -16.96
C LEU A 108 -8.97 7.56 -17.88
N ASP A 109 -7.69 7.55 -18.24
CA ASP A 109 -7.10 8.47 -19.21
C ASP A 109 -7.76 8.31 -20.58
N ALA A 110 -7.87 7.06 -21.06
CA ALA A 110 -8.56 6.78 -22.31
C ALA A 110 -10.03 7.20 -22.28
N ALA A 111 -10.73 6.98 -21.15
CA ALA A 111 -12.13 7.40 -20.98
C ALA A 111 -12.28 8.93 -20.83
N HIS A 112 -11.25 9.61 -20.35
CA HIS A 112 -11.21 11.06 -20.26
C HIS A 112 -11.06 11.69 -21.65
N ASP A 113 -10.15 11.17 -22.46
CA ASP A 113 -9.89 11.64 -23.82
C ASP A 113 -11.05 11.30 -24.78
N ASP A 114 -11.58 10.08 -24.69
CA ASP A 114 -12.75 9.63 -25.44
C ASP A 114 -13.72 8.86 -24.52
N PRO A 115 -14.83 9.49 -24.11
CA PRO A 115 -15.85 8.85 -23.26
C PRO A 115 -16.50 7.59 -23.85
N ALA A 116 -16.31 7.30 -25.14
CA ALA A 116 -16.77 6.08 -25.79
C ALA A 116 -15.71 4.97 -25.83
N ALA A 117 -14.43 5.28 -25.58
CA ALA A 117 -13.33 4.33 -25.70
C ALA A 117 -13.38 3.20 -24.67
N VAL A 118 -13.88 3.49 -23.46
CA VAL A 118 -13.97 2.52 -22.37
C VAL A 118 -15.40 2.47 -21.80
N PRO A 119 -16.04 1.30 -21.74
CA PRO A 119 -17.37 1.18 -21.17
C PRO A 119 -17.34 1.46 -19.65
N PRO A 120 -18.13 2.43 -19.14
CA PRO A 120 -18.13 2.78 -17.71
C PRO A 120 -18.46 1.61 -16.78
N ALA A 121 -19.25 0.64 -17.24
CA ALA A 121 -19.59 -0.56 -16.48
C ALA A 121 -18.37 -1.44 -16.15
N GLY A 122 -17.37 -1.49 -17.05
CA GLY A 122 -16.12 -2.24 -16.80
C GLY A 122 -15.30 -1.58 -15.70
N LEU A 123 -15.14 -0.26 -15.77
CA LEU A 123 -14.47 0.54 -14.74
C LEU A 123 -15.19 0.43 -13.40
N LEU A 124 -16.52 0.47 -13.40
CA LEU A 124 -17.34 0.29 -12.20
C LEU A 124 -17.09 -1.08 -11.56
N THR A 125 -17.08 -2.13 -12.36
CA THR A 125 -16.83 -3.49 -11.87
C THR A 125 -15.42 -3.60 -11.25
N ALA A 126 -14.41 -3.05 -11.93
CA ALA A 126 -13.04 -3.04 -11.43
C ALA A 126 -12.90 -2.29 -10.09
N THR A 127 -13.56 -1.14 -9.97
CA THR A 127 -13.51 -0.31 -8.74
C THR A 127 -14.28 -0.95 -7.57
N LEU A 128 -15.42 -1.58 -7.82
CA LEU A 128 -16.15 -2.36 -6.82
C LEU A 128 -15.34 -3.58 -6.32
N LEU A 129 -14.64 -4.27 -7.23
CA LEU A 129 -13.72 -5.34 -6.86
C LEU A 129 -12.58 -4.83 -5.98
N MET A 130 -12.02 -3.66 -6.30
CA MET A 130 -11.00 -3.00 -5.48
C MET A 130 -11.51 -2.67 -4.08
N VAL A 131 -12.69 -2.05 -3.95
CA VAL A 131 -13.31 -1.75 -2.63
C VAL A 131 -13.50 -3.03 -1.82
N THR A 132 -14.04 -4.08 -2.45
CA THR A 132 -14.30 -5.37 -1.80
C THR A 132 -13.01 -6.03 -1.34
N ALA A 133 -11.96 -5.98 -2.17
CA ALA A 133 -10.66 -6.54 -1.83
C ALA A 133 -10.01 -5.80 -0.66
N ILE A 134 -10.08 -4.47 -0.59
CA ILE A 134 -9.56 -3.70 0.55
C ILE A 134 -10.37 -3.98 1.82
N GLY A 135 -11.70 -4.09 1.72
CA GLY A 135 -12.56 -4.48 2.83
C GLY A 135 -12.23 -5.88 3.36
N PHE A 136 -11.98 -6.84 2.46
CA PHE A 136 -11.52 -8.18 2.83
C PHE A 136 -10.16 -8.14 3.54
N GLN A 137 -9.21 -7.32 3.07
CA GLN A 137 -7.93 -7.13 3.76
C GLN A 137 -8.10 -6.57 5.18
N ALA A 138 -9.07 -5.67 5.39
CA ALA A 138 -9.40 -5.16 6.72
C ALA A 138 -9.92 -6.30 7.62
N TRP A 139 -10.84 -7.13 7.13
CA TRP A 139 -11.33 -8.30 7.87
C TRP A 139 -10.20 -9.29 8.23
N VAL A 140 -9.33 -9.63 7.27
CA VAL A 140 -8.16 -10.48 7.51
C VAL A 140 -7.22 -9.86 8.57
N SER A 141 -7.24 -8.53 8.78
CA SER A 141 -6.45 -7.85 9.83
C SER A 141 -6.97 -8.08 11.23
N ILE A 142 -8.26 -8.31 11.34
CA ILE A 142 -8.93 -8.56 12.60
C ILE A 142 -8.83 -10.05 12.93
N ASP A 143 -9.30 -10.89 12.00
CA ASP A 143 -9.49 -12.33 12.23
C ASP A 143 -8.17 -13.14 12.19
N LYS A 144 -7.23 -12.74 11.32
CA LYS A 144 -5.94 -13.44 11.10
C LYS A 144 -6.11 -14.96 10.95
N PRO A 145 -6.96 -15.42 10.01
CA PRO A 145 -7.45 -16.81 9.96
C PRO A 145 -6.35 -17.84 9.70
N TRP A 146 -5.24 -17.43 9.08
CA TRP A 146 -4.20 -18.37 8.64
C TRP A 146 -2.96 -18.33 9.52
N GLY A 147 -2.44 -19.52 9.84
CA GLY A 147 -1.26 -19.73 10.67
C GLY A 147 0.07 -19.33 10.01
N ARG A 148 1.15 -19.96 10.47
CA ARG A 148 2.51 -19.71 9.98
C ARG A 148 2.71 -20.32 8.59
N THR A 149 3.57 -19.69 7.80
CA THR A 149 3.94 -20.23 6.49
C THR A 149 4.90 -21.44 6.63
N PRO A 150 4.87 -22.43 5.73
CA PRO A 150 5.71 -23.64 5.83
C PRO A 150 7.21 -23.35 5.92
N TRP A 151 7.66 -22.30 5.24
CA TRP A 151 9.05 -21.84 5.16
C TRP A 151 9.48 -20.98 6.35
N SER A 152 8.53 -20.60 7.21
CA SER A 152 8.81 -19.99 8.51
C SER A 152 8.80 -21.01 9.66
N ALA A 153 8.44 -22.27 9.39
CA ALA A 153 8.49 -23.35 10.37
C ALA A 153 9.94 -23.52 10.86
N GLY A 154 10.14 -23.52 12.18
CA GLY A 154 11.47 -23.60 12.79
C GLY A 154 12.30 -22.31 12.81
N ARG A 155 11.88 -21.23 12.14
CA ARG A 155 12.57 -19.92 12.24
C ARG A 155 12.08 -19.14 13.46
N PRO A 156 12.98 -18.51 14.25
CA PRO A 156 12.57 -17.63 15.33
C PRO A 156 11.78 -16.42 14.78
N LYS A 157 10.87 -15.87 15.59
CA LYS A 157 10.11 -14.67 15.19
C LYS A 157 11.09 -13.52 14.89
N PRO A 158 10.91 -12.78 13.79
CA PRO A 158 11.70 -11.60 13.51
C PRO A 158 11.70 -10.64 14.71
N VAL A 159 12.84 -10.04 15.01
CA VAL A 159 12.93 -9.02 16.07
C VAL A 159 12.39 -7.70 15.53
N THR A 160 11.83 -6.85 16.40
CA THR A 160 11.38 -5.52 15.98
C THR A 160 12.58 -4.72 15.47
N GLY A 161 12.44 -4.12 14.29
CA GLY A 161 13.47 -3.33 13.64
C GLY A 161 13.82 -2.05 14.40
N PRO A 162 15.00 -1.47 14.14
CA PRO A 162 15.44 -0.22 14.75
C PRO A 162 14.52 0.96 14.40
N ARG A 163 14.50 1.98 15.28
CA ARG A 163 13.61 3.16 15.19
C ARG A 163 13.62 3.87 13.84
N TRP A 164 14.78 3.93 13.18
CA TRP A 164 14.97 4.70 11.95
C TRP A 164 14.11 4.16 10.80
N MET A 165 13.81 2.85 10.77
CA MET A 165 12.97 2.25 9.73
C MET A 165 11.54 2.82 9.76
N PHE A 166 11.00 3.03 10.97
CA PHE A 166 9.67 3.62 11.16
C PHE A 166 9.67 5.12 10.88
N VAL A 167 10.73 5.83 11.30
CA VAL A 167 10.89 7.26 11.03
C VAL A 167 10.91 7.50 9.52
N VAL A 168 11.82 6.83 8.80
CA VAL A 168 11.98 6.96 7.34
C VAL A 168 10.67 6.61 6.62
N GLY A 169 10.01 5.53 7.03
CA GLY A 169 8.72 5.14 6.46
C GLY A 169 7.63 6.21 6.64
N CYS A 170 7.44 6.71 7.86
CA CYS A 170 6.45 7.74 8.13
C CYS A 170 6.79 9.07 7.42
N THR A 171 8.06 9.49 7.43
CA THR A 171 8.47 10.75 6.79
C THR A 171 8.32 10.67 5.28
N ALA A 172 8.67 9.53 4.66
CA ALA A 172 8.50 9.32 3.22
C ALA A 172 7.02 9.44 2.84
N VAL A 173 6.14 8.70 3.53
CA VAL A 173 4.69 8.72 3.26
C VAL A 173 4.10 10.12 3.42
N VAL A 174 4.41 10.81 4.52
CA VAL A 174 3.90 12.18 4.74
C VAL A 174 4.41 13.14 3.67
N THR A 175 5.68 13.01 3.27
CA THR A 175 6.27 13.84 2.21
C THR A 175 5.59 13.55 0.88
N ASP A 176 5.42 12.28 0.50
CA ASP A 176 4.76 11.88 -0.75
C ASP A 176 3.30 12.33 -0.80
N LEU A 177 2.58 12.28 0.33
CA LEU A 177 1.22 12.81 0.42
C LEU A 177 1.17 14.33 0.26
N VAL A 178 2.06 15.06 0.93
CA VAL A 178 2.12 16.53 0.81
C VAL A 178 2.53 16.94 -0.60
N VAL A 179 3.54 16.28 -1.17
CA VAL A 179 4.00 16.54 -2.54
C VAL A 179 2.92 16.19 -3.55
N GLY A 180 2.25 15.04 -3.41
CA GLY A 180 1.15 14.63 -4.28
C GLY A 180 -0.03 15.61 -4.24
N LEU A 181 -0.38 16.12 -3.06
CA LEU A 181 -1.43 17.13 -2.89
C LEU A 181 -1.06 18.51 -3.46
N VAL A 182 0.20 18.92 -3.35
CA VAL A 182 0.65 20.26 -3.78
C VAL A 182 1.00 20.32 -5.25
N ILE A 183 1.61 19.27 -5.80
CA ILE A 183 2.15 19.25 -7.17
C ILE A 183 1.17 18.56 -8.15
N GLY A 184 0.16 17.83 -7.65
CA GLY A 184 -0.82 17.13 -8.49
C GLY A 184 -0.25 15.98 -9.32
N ASN A 185 1.03 15.65 -9.12
CA ASN A 185 1.75 14.62 -9.85
C ASN A 185 2.26 13.58 -8.85
N PRO A 186 1.54 12.45 -8.67
CA PRO A 186 1.93 11.40 -7.75
C PRO A 186 3.08 10.61 -8.37
N ALA A 187 4.28 11.16 -8.40
CA ALA A 187 5.46 10.39 -8.75
C ALA A 187 5.95 9.68 -7.48
N PRO A 188 5.76 8.35 -7.33
CA PRO A 188 6.16 7.62 -6.13
C PRO A 188 7.69 7.40 -6.07
N VAL A 189 8.49 8.35 -6.54
CA VAL A 189 9.95 8.21 -6.69
C VAL A 189 10.61 8.09 -5.31
N LEU A 190 10.23 8.94 -4.35
CA LEU A 190 10.80 8.91 -3.00
C LEU A 190 10.31 7.70 -2.20
N SER A 191 9.05 7.30 -2.36
CA SER A 191 8.51 6.06 -1.81
C SER A 191 9.26 4.82 -2.29
N VAL A 192 9.58 4.73 -3.58
CA VAL A 192 10.37 3.63 -4.16
C VAL A 192 11.82 3.67 -3.63
N LEU A 193 12.43 4.84 -3.53
CA LEU A 193 13.78 5.00 -2.97
C LEU A 193 13.84 4.65 -1.47
N ALA A 194 12.84 5.06 -0.70
CA ALA A 194 12.71 4.73 0.72
C ALA A 194 12.45 3.23 0.91
N LEU A 195 11.66 2.61 0.04
CA LEU A 195 11.43 1.17 0.02
C LEU A 195 12.74 0.41 -0.22
N VAL A 196 13.51 0.83 -1.23
CA VAL A 196 14.83 0.24 -1.52
C VAL A 196 15.77 0.42 -0.32
N ALA A 197 15.82 1.60 0.31
CA ALA A 197 16.64 1.87 1.48
C ALA A 197 16.25 1.03 2.71
N VAL A 198 14.95 0.83 2.96
CA VAL A 198 14.46 0.01 4.09
C VAL A 198 14.74 -1.48 3.86
N LEU A 199 14.52 -1.98 2.64
CA LEU A 199 14.78 -3.37 2.29
C LEU A 199 16.28 -3.70 2.33
N THR A 200 17.12 -2.83 1.77
CA THR A 200 18.59 -2.99 1.78
C THR A 200 19.17 -2.82 3.18
N GLY A 201 18.71 -1.82 3.96
CA GLY A 201 19.16 -1.60 5.33
C GLY A 201 18.78 -2.74 6.29
N ARG A 202 17.64 -3.42 6.06
CA ARG A 202 17.26 -4.63 6.81
C ARG A 202 18.16 -5.83 6.45
N MET A 203 18.53 -5.99 5.18
CA MET A 203 19.50 -7.03 4.78
C MET A 203 20.88 -6.80 5.39
N TRP A 204 21.34 -5.54 5.43
CA TRP A 204 22.62 -5.15 6.01
C TRP A 204 22.69 -5.37 7.54
N THR A 205 21.66 -4.94 8.27
CA THR A 205 21.59 -5.16 9.73
C THR A 205 21.50 -6.64 10.10
N GLY A 206 20.86 -7.47 9.27
CA GLY A 206 20.88 -8.93 9.42
C GLY A 206 22.27 -9.55 9.21
N ARG A 207 23.05 -9.07 8.22
CA ARG A 207 24.41 -9.56 7.96
C ARG A 207 25.39 -9.20 9.08
N MET A 208 25.34 -7.98 9.61
CA MET A 208 26.21 -7.54 10.71
C MET A 208 25.95 -8.30 12.03
N GLY A 209 24.70 -8.71 12.28
CA GLY A 209 24.36 -9.54 13.44
C GLY A 209 24.88 -10.98 13.35
N ASN A 210 24.95 -11.54 12.13
CA ASN A 210 25.42 -12.90 11.90
C ASN A 210 26.96 -12.99 11.82
N GLY A 211 27.64 -11.94 11.38
CA GLY A 211 29.11 -11.88 11.31
C GLY A 211 29.83 -11.82 12.67
N ARG A 212 29.11 -11.57 13.77
CA ARG A 212 29.65 -11.60 15.15
C ARG A 212 29.62 -12.98 15.80
N ARG A 213 29.04 -13.99 15.15
CA ARG A 213 29.09 -15.39 15.59
C ARG A 213 30.17 -16.15 14.80
N ALA A 214 31.42 -15.71 14.94
CA ALA A 214 32.54 -16.58 14.56
C ALA A 214 32.61 -17.74 15.58
N PRO A 215 32.92 -18.98 15.16
CA PRO A 215 33.10 -20.07 16.10
C PRO A 215 34.31 -19.74 16.98
N VAL A 216 34.08 -19.59 18.28
CA VAL A 216 35.15 -19.63 19.27
C VAL A 216 35.79 -21.00 19.11
N GLY A 217 37.05 -21.02 18.66
CA GLY A 217 37.82 -22.22 18.45
C GLY A 217 37.80 -23.08 19.71
N ARG A 218 37.46 -24.36 19.55
CA ARG A 218 37.83 -25.38 20.52
C ARG A 218 39.30 -25.71 20.26
N ALA A 219 40.16 -25.26 21.17
CA ALA A 219 41.46 -25.86 21.43
C ALA A 219 41.29 -26.89 22.54
#